data_AF-A0A660SHV1-F1
#
_entry.id   AF-A0A660SHV1-F1
#
_cell.length_a   1.000
_cell.length_b   1.000
_cell.length_c   1.000
_cell.angle_alpha   90.00
_cell.angle_beta   90.00
_cell.angle_gamma   90.00
#
_symmetry.space_group_name_H-M   'P 1'
#
loop_
_entity.id
_entity.type
_entity.pdbx_description
1 polymer ?
#
loop_
_entity_poly.entity_id
_entity_poly.type
_entity_poly.pdbx_seq_one_letter_code
_entity_poly.pdbx_strand_id
1 'polypeptide(L)'
;MGWHLDRDEVLDICSALGGGAKGAPKGGNLWLLFALSAVLVWGFWGYLSKIVAVDLGGLQGYLIVSISSIAFTGAVLIATGLPGSLPNLPLYIITGILGGVGTLFFYLAMESGKASVVVPISAQYIVVAAILAFIFLKEPVTMRKILGIIFATVAIILLSG
;
A
#
# COMPACT_ATOMS: atom_id res chain seq x y z
N MET A 1 8.40 -21.07 -8.02
CA MET A 1 7.05 -21.10 -8.62
C MET A 1 6.53 -19.67 -8.57
N GLY A 2 6.12 -19.12 -9.72
CA GLY A 2 6.14 -17.68 -10.02
C GLY A 2 5.31 -16.79 -9.09
N TRP A 3 5.91 -15.68 -8.65
CA TRP A 3 5.29 -14.59 -7.88
C TRP A 3 4.47 -13.65 -8.77
N HIS A 4 3.88 -14.18 -9.84
CA HIS A 4 3.04 -13.44 -10.76
C HIS A 4 1.65 -14.04 -10.65
N LEU A 5 0.74 -13.30 -10.01
CA LEU A 5 -0.69 -13.48 -10.27
C LEU A 5 -0.85 -13.47 -11.79
N ASP A 6 -1.49 -14.50 -12.34
CA ASP A 6 -1.70 -14.55 -13.78
C ASP A 6 -2.55 -13.34 -14.17
N ARG A 7 -2.27 -12.73 -15.32
CA ARG A 7 -2.99 -11.53 -15.78
C ARG A 7 -4.50 -11.77 -15.76
N ASP A 8 -4.88 -13.00 -16.06
CA ASP A 8 -6.27 -13.45 -16.16
C ASP A 8 -6.97 -13.39 -14.78
N GLU A 9 -6.28 -13.76 -13.70
CA GLU A 9 -6.82 -13.67 -12.33
C GLU A 9 -7.08 -12.21 -11.91
N VAL A 10 -6.19 -11.29 -12.31
CA VAL A 10 -6.38 -9.85 -12.07
C VAL A 10 -7.57 -9.30 -12.86
N LEU A 11 -7.74 -9.73 -14.11
CA LEU A 11 -8.86 -9.31 -14.95
C LEU A 11 -10.19 -9.88 -14.45
N ASP A 12 -10.19 -11.10 -13.91
CA ASP A 12 -11.36 -11.72 -13.29
C ASP A 12 -11.84 -10.91 -12.08
N ILE A 13 -10.92 -10.48 -11.20
CA ILE A 13 -11.23 -9.59 -10.08
C ILE A 13 -11.83 -8.27 -10.57
N CYS A 14 -11.27 -7.66 -11.62
CA CYS A 14 -11.80 -6.41 -12.18
C CYS A 14 -13.22 -6.56 -12.72
N SER A 15 -13.48 -7.68 -13.39
CA SER A 15 -14.79 -8.00 -13.95
C SER A 15 -15.83 -8.27 -12.86
N ALA A 16 -15.44 -8.96 -11.79
CA ALA A 16 -16.28 -9.25 -10.62
C ALA A 16 -16.62 -7.99 -9.80
N LEU A 17 -15.72 -7.00 -9.78
CA LEU A 17 -15.94 -5.70 -9.14
C LEU A 17 -16.82 -4.74 -9.98
N GLY A 18 -17.46 -5.22 -11.05
CA GLY A 18 -18.36 -4.42 -11.90
C GLY A 18 -17.64 -3.55 -12.93
N GLY A 19 -16.31 -3.64 -13.03
CA GLY A 19 -15.53 -3.04 -14.10
C GLY A 19 -15.74 -3.83 -15.38
N GLY A 20 -16.67 -3.40 -16.24
CA GLY A 20 -16.86 -4.01 -17.55
C GLY A 20 -15.51 -4.14 -18.28
N ALA A 21 -15.14 -5.38 -18.61
CA ALA A 21 -13.92 -5.73 -19.36
C ALA A 21 -13.75 -4.96 -20.69
N LYS A 22 -14.80 -4.25 -21.13
CA LYS A 22 -14.83 -3.40 -22.33
C LYS A 22 -14.06 -2.08 -22.20
N GLY A 23 -13.60 -1.69 -21.00
CA GLY A 23 -12.78 -0.48 -20.78
C GLY A 23 -11.39 -0.70 -20.18
N ALA A 24 -11.03 -1.94 -19.83
CA ALA A 24 -9.72 -2.24 -19.25
C ALA A 24 -8.60 -1.99 -20.29
N PRO A 25 -7.50 -1.28 -19.96
CA PRO A 25 -6.43 -1.03 -20.90
C PRO A 25 -5.85 -2.35 -21.41
N LYS A 26 -6.01 -2.60 -22.71
CA LYS A 26 -5.37 -3.73 -23.37
C LYS A 26 -3.87 -3.46 -23.50
N GLY A 27 -3.05 -4.07 -22.65
CA GLY A 27 -1.59 -3.98 -22.71
C GLY A 27 -0.91 -4.10 -21.35
N GLY A 28 0.43 -4.07 -21.35
CA GLY A 28 1.28 -4.13 -20.15
C GLY A 28 1.19 -2.94 -19.18
N ASN A 29 0.13 -2.10 -19.26
CA ASN A 29 -0.01 -0.86 -18.48
C ASN A 29 -1.09 -0.93 -17.40
N LEU A 30 -1.75 -2.08 -17.22
CA LEU A 30 -2.80 -2.24 -16.21
C LEU A 30 -2.27 -2.08 -14.77
N TRP A 31 -1.09 -2.64 -14.48
CA TRP A 31 -0.42 -2.45 -13.19
C TRP A 31 -0.11 -0.97 -12.91
N LEU A 32 0.20 -0.20 -13.95
CA LEU A 32 0.49 1.23 -13.83
C LEU A 32 -0.78 2.00 -13.49
N LEU A 33 -1.93 1.66 -14.07
CA LEU A 33 -3.20 2.26 -13.67
C LEU A 33 -3.57 1.94 -12.23
N PHE A 34 -3.38 0.71 -11.76
CA PHE A 34 -3.62 0.39 -10.35
C PHE A 34 -2.67 1.15 -9.43
N ALA A 35 -1.40 1.28 -9.80
CA ALA A 35 -0.44 2.06 -9.03
C ALA A 35 -0.84 3.56 -8.97
N LEU A 36 -1.22 4.16 -10.09
CA LEU A 36 -1.65 5.56 -10.13
C LEU A 36 -2.97 5.78 -9.37
N SER A 37 -3.91 4.84 -9.48
CA SER A 37 -5.15 4.89 -8.71
C SER A 37 -4.87 4.77 -7.22
N ALA A 38 -3.96 3.87 -6.83
CA ALA A 38 -3.52 3.73 -5.45
C ALA A 38 -2.90 5.02 -4.92
N VAL A 39 -2.10 5.75 -5.71
CA VAL A 39 -1.54 7.05 -5.27
C VAL A 39 -2.64 8.04 -4.91
N LEU A 40 -3.70 8.15 -5.71
CA LEU A 40 -4.83 9.04 -5.42
C LEU A 40 -5.57 8.61 -4.14
N VAL A 41 -5.87 7.33 -4.02
CA VAL A 41 -6.56 6.76 -2.86
C VAL A 41 -5.72 6.92 -1.58
N TRP A 42 -4.42 6.64 -1.64
CA TRP A 42 -3.49 6.81 -0.53
C TRP A 42 -3.32 8.27 -0.11
N GLY A 43 -3.32 9.21 -1.07
CA GLY A 43 -3.29 10.64 -0.77
C GLY A 43 -4.52 11.09 0.02
N PHE A 44 -5.71 10.71 -0.44
CA PHE A 44 -6.96 11.01 0.27
C PHE A 44 -7.04 10.30 1.63
N TRP A 45 -6.62 9.05 1.69
CA TRP A 45 -6.55 8.27 2.92
C TRP A 45 -5.59 8.90 3.93
N GLY A 46 -4.42 9.38 3.50
CA GLY A 46 -3.46 10.06 4.39
C GLY A 46 -4.06 11.30 5.04
N TYR A 47 -4.82 12.10 4.26
CA TYR A 47 -5.55 13.25 4.79
C TYR A 47 -6.63 12.83 5.81
N LEU A 48 -7.51 11.88 5.47
CA LEU A 48 -8.55 11.40 6.39
C LEU A 48 -7.97 10.76 7.65
N SER A 49 -6.86 10.04 7.53
CA SER A 49 -6.16 9.41 8.66
C SER A 49 -5.71 10.44 9.69
N LYS A 50 -5.37 11.68 9.28
CA LYS A 50 -5.07 12.76 10.22
C LYS A 50 -6.29 13.14 11.05
N ILE A 51 -7.45 13.29 10.41
CA ILE A 51 -8.70 13.64 11.09
C ILE A 51 -9.04 12.56 12.10
N VAL A 52 -9.03 11.30 11.68
CA VAL A 52 -9.33 10.15 12.54
C VAL A 52 -8.36 10.04 13.71
N ALA A 53 -7.05 10.19 13.47
CA ALA A 53 -6.03 10.08 14.51
C ALA A 53 -6.12 11.19 15.56
N VAL A 54 -6.56 12.40 15.20
CA VAL A 54 -6.74 13.50 16.15
C VAL A 54 -8.07 13.41 16.90
N ASP A 55 -9.14 12.97 16.23
CA ASP A 55 -10.48 12.88 16.82
C ASP A 55 -10.63 11.72 17.82
N LEU A 56 -10.10 10.54 17.47
CA LEU A 56 -10.23 9.33 18.27
C LEU A 56 -8.94 8.95 19.04
N GLY A 57 -7.81 9.62 18.76
CA GLY A 57 -6.48 9.18 19.17
C GLY A 57 -5.93 8.09 18.25
N GLY A 58 -4.61 7.94 18.18
CA GLY A 58 -3.93 7.12 17.18
C GLY A 58 -4.27 5.63 17.28
N LEU A 59 -4.32 5.08 18.49
CA LEU A 59 -4.63 3.66 18.70
C LEU A 59 -6.10 3.33 18.35
N GLN A 60 -7.05 4.13 18.83
CA GLN A 60 -8.48 3.89 18.57
C GLN A 60 -8.81 4.17 17.11
N GLY A 61 -8.24 5.25 16.54
CA GLY A 61 -8.36 5.58 15.13
C GLY A 61 -7.87 4.44 14.23
N TYR A 62 -6.69 3.88 14.52
CA TYR A 62 -6.17 2.71 13.82
C TYR A 62 -7.11 1.49 13.94
N LEU A 63 -7.64 1.22 15.13
CA LEU A 63 -8.55 0.10 15.36
C LEU A 63 -9.82 0.20 14.50
N ILE A 64 -10.48 1.36 14.50
CA ILE A 64 -11.71 1.60 13.72
C ILE A 64 -11.45 1.47 12.21
N VAL A 65 -10.36 2.03 11.73
CA VAL A 65 -9.97 1.95 10.31
C VAL A 65 -9.64 0.51 9.91
N SER A 66 -8.98 -0.24 10.79
CA SER A 66 -8.65 -1.66 10.56
C SER A 66 -9.91 -2.52 10.46
N ILE A 67 -10.87 -2.34 11.37
CA ILE A 67 -12.16 -3.06 11.33
C ILE A 67 -12.90 -2.75 10.02
N SER A 68 -12.95 -1.48 9.64
CA SER A 68 -13.59 -1.02 8.40
C SER A 68 -12.94 -1.64 7.15
N SER A 69 -11.60 -1.70 7.14
CA SER A 69 -10.81 -2.29 6.04
C SER A 69 -11.01 -3.80 5.94
N ILE A 70 -11.04 -4.52 7.07
CA ILE A 70 -11.33 -5.96 7.12
C ILE A 70 -12.75 -6.24 6.62
N ALA A 71 -13.73 -5.45 7.05
CA ALA A 71 -15.12 -5.59 6.60
C ALA A 71 -15.23 -5.39 5.08
N PHE A 72 -14.61 -4.34 4.54
CA PHE A 72 -14.58 -4.07 3.11
C PHE A 72 -13.90 -5.19 2.31
N THR A 73 -12.70 -5.60 2.74
CA THR A 73 -11.93 -6.66 2.07
C THR A 73 -12.65 -8.01 2.13
N GLY A 74 -13.28 -8.33 3.26
CA GLY A 74 -14.11 -9.53 3.43
C GLY A 74 -15.33 -9.53 2.51
N ALA A 75 -16.02 -8.40 2.37
CA ALA A 75 -17.13 -8.27 1.44
C ALA A 75 -16.70 -8.47 -0.02
N VAL A 76 -15.54 -7.90 -0.41
CA VAL A 76 -14.95 -8.13 -1.74
C VAL A 76 -14.61 -9.61 -1.95
N LEU A 77 -13.99 -10.27 -0.97
CA LEU A 77 -13.63 -11.69 -1.06
C LEU A 77 -14.86 -12.58 -1.25
N ILE A 78 -15.95 -12.31 -0.51
CA ILE A 78 -17.22 -13.04 -0.65
C ILE A 78 -17.83 -12.79 -2.03
N ALA A 79 -17.77 -11.55 -2.53
CA ALA A 79 -18.33 -11.19 -3.83
C ALA A 79 -17.55 -11.80 -5.01
N THR A 80 -16.23 -11.96 -4.89
CA THR A 80 -15.37 -12.48 -5.97
C THR A 80 -15.19 -14.00 -5.94
N GLY A 81 -15.46 -14.67 -4.82
CA GLY A 81 -15.43 -16.13 -4.71
C GLY A 81 -14.03 -16.75 -4.92
N LEU A 82 -12.96 -16.01 -4.60
CA LEU A 82 -11.58 -16.44 -4.84
C LEU A 82 -11.24 -17.77 -4.14
N PRO A 83 -10.46 -18.65 -4.80
CA PRO A 83 -10.11 -19.96 -4.24
C PRO A 83 -9.23 -19.84 -2.99
N GLY A 84 -9.58 -20.59 -1.93
CA GLY A 84 -8.96 -20.51 -0.61
C GLY A 84 -7.59 -21.19 -0.45
N SER A 85 -6.78 -21.29 -1.50
CA SER A 85 -5.44 -21.88 -1.36
C SER A 85 -4.51 -20.90 -0.65
N LEU A 86 -3.90 -21.32 0.46
CA LEU A 86 -2.99 -20.49 1.28
C LEU A 86 -1.56 -21.07 1.31
N PRO A 87 -0.85 -21.15 0.17
CA PRO A 87 0.53 -21.63 0.15
C PRO A 87 1.43 -20.58 0.82
N ASN A 88 2.03 -20.88 1.97
CA ASN A 88 2.91 -19.97 2.77
C ASN A 88 2.20 -19.05 3.78
N LEU A 89 1.21 -19.59 4.49
CA LEU A 89 0.51 -18.90 5.58
C LEU A 89 1.40 -18.11 6.57
N PRO A 90 2.58 -18.60 7.02
CA PRO A 90 3.44 -17.82 7.93
C PRO A 90 3.93 -16.49 7.34
N LEU A 91 4.28 -16.47 6.05
CA LEU A 91 4.74 -15.26 5.37
C LEU A 91 3.61 -14.22 5.28
N TYR A 92 2.38 -14.68 5.04
CA TYR A 92 1.20 -13.83 4.98
C TYR A 92 0.88 -13.20 6.33
N ILE A 93 0.95 -14.00 7.41
CA ILE A 93 0.75 -13.51 8.78
C ILE A 93 1.80 -12.47 9.14
N ILE A 94 3.08 -12.74 8.87
CA ILE A 94 4.17 -11.80 9.16
C ILE A 94 3.98 -10.49 8.38
N THR A 95 3.60 -10.58 7.10
CA THR A 95 3.33 -9.39 6.27
C THR A 95 2.19 -8.56 6.85
N GLY A 96 1.11 -9.21 7.28
CA GLY A 96 -0.03 -8.54 7.93
C GLY A 96 0.35 -7.88 9.26
N ILE A 97 1.13 -8.57 10.10
CA ILE A 97 1.62 -8.01 11.37
C ILE A 97 2.51 -6.79 11.13
N LEU A 98 3.48 -6.87 10.22
CA LEU A 98 4.38 -5.75 9.91
C LEU A 98 3.61 -4.56 9.31
N GLY A 99 2.65 -4.81 8.42
CA GLY A 99 1.77 -3.78 7.89
C GLY A 99 0.92 -3.12 8.99
N GLY A 100 0.39 -3.90 9.91
CA GLY A 100 -0.39 -3.41 11.05
C GLY A 100 0.45 -2.58 12.03
N VAL A 101 1.66 -3.05 12.38
CA VAL A 101 2.59 -2.31 13.24
C VAL A 101 2.99 -0.98 12.60
N GLY A 102 3.32 -0.99 11.31
CA GLY A 102 3.66 0.23 10.56
C GLY A 102 2.50 1.22 10.54
N THR A 103 1.28 0.73 10.30
CA THR A 103 0.07 1.58 10.28
C THR A 103 -0.26 2.13 11.67
N LEU A 104 -0.09 1.33 12.74
CA LEU A 104 -0.26 1.80 14.11
C LEU A 104 0.70 2.96 14.42
N PHE A 105 1.99 2.80 14.12
CA PHE A 105 2.96 3.89 14.30
C PHE A 105 2.64 5.11 13.43
N PHE A 106 2.16 4.90 12.21
CA PHE A 106 1.68 6.00 11.36
C PHE A 106 0.54 6.77 12.04
N TYR A 107 -0.46 6.10 12.61
CA TYR A 107 -1.56 6.77 13.31
C TYR A 107 -1.11 7.50 14.58
N LEU A 108 -0.21 6.91 15.37
CA LEU A 108 0.38 7.58 16.54
C LEU A 108 1.19 8.83 16.15
N ALA A 109 1.92 8.77 15.03
CA ALA A 109 2.62 9.92 14.48
C ALA A 109 1.64 10.96 13.93
N MET A 110 0.54 10.54 13.30
CA MET A 110 -0.49 11.43 12.77
C MET A 110 -1.30 12.10 13.87
N GLU A 111 -1.46 11.48 15.04
CA GLU A 111 -2.12 12.09 16.20
C GLU A 111 -1.35 13.35 16.65
N SER A 112 -0.04 13.21 16.85
CA SER A 112 0.84 14.25 17.42
C SER A 112 1.51 15.16 16.38
N GLY A 113 1.74 14.67 15.16
CA GLY A 113 2.50 15.34 14.11
C GLY A 113 1.64 16.01 13.03
N LYS A 114 2.24 16.88 12.23
CA LYS A 114 1.58 17.50 11.07
C LYS A 114 1.49 16.50 9.93
N ALA A 115 0.31 16.35 9.30
CA ALA A 115 0.14 15.44 8.15
C ALA A 115 1.09 15.78 7.00
N SER A 116 1.37 17.07 6.77
CA SER A 116 2.32 17.54 5.76
C SER A 116 3.77 17.11 5.99
N VAL A 117 4.11 16.62 7.18
CA VAL A 117 5.45 16.14 7.56
C VAL A 117 5.43 14.62 7.70
N VAL A 118 4.45 14.08 8.43
CA VAL A 118 4.34 12.65 8.72
C VAL A 118 4.12 11.84 7.44
N VAL A 119 3.24 12.30 6.54
CA VAL A 119 2.95 11.57 5.29
C VAL A 119 4.20 11.49 4.40
N PRO A 120 4.89 12.59 4.06
CA PRO A 120 6.13 12.52 3.27
C PRO A 120 7.24 11.67 3.93
N ILE A 121 7.46 11.82 5.25
CA ILE A 121 8.47 11.01 5.97
C ILE A 121 8.12 9.53 5.90
N SER A 122 6.86 9.16 6.15
CA SER A 122 6.42 7.75 6.10
C SER A 122 6.57 7.14 4.70
N ALA A 123 6.42 7.93 3.63
CA ALA A 123 6.61 7.49 2.25
C ALA A 123 8.05 7.06 1.93
N GLN A 124 9.04 7.36 2.80
CA GLN A 124 10.42 6.88 2.66
C GLN A 124 10.59 5.38 2.89
N TYR A 125 9.54 4.64 3.25
CA TYR A 125 9.59 3.18 3.29
C TYR A 125 10.09 2.58 1.95
N ILE A 126 9.94 3.29 0.83
CA ILE A 126 10.48 2.89 -0.49
C ILE A 126 12.00 2.69 -0.48
N VAL A 127 12.74 3.41 0.37
CA VAL A 127 14.19 3.28 0.51
C VAL A 127 14.52 1.95 1.16
N VAL A 128 13.83 1.64 2.27
CA VAL A 128 13.97 0.36 2.98
C VAL A 128 13.56 -0.80 2.07
N ALA A 129 12.43 -0.67 1.37
CA ALA A 129 11.95 -1.67 0.44
C ALA A 129 12.94 -1.92 -0.72
N ALA A 130 13.54 -0.87 -1.27
CA ALA A 130 14.54 -1.00 -2.33
C ALA A 130 15.82 -1.72 -1.85
N ILE A 131 16.27 -1.44 -0.63
CA ILE A 131 17.43 -2.14 -0.02
C ILE A 131 17.09 -3.62 0.18
N LEU A 132 15.91 -3.94 0.72
CA LEU A 132 15.46 -5.31 0.91
C LEU A 132 15.30 -6.05 -0.44
N ALA A 133 14.77 -5.40 -1.47
CA ALA A 133 14.66 -5.96 -2.81
C ALA A 133 16.03 -6.27 -3.42
N PHE A 134 17.02 -5.41 -3.21
CA PHE A 134 18.40 -5.69 -3.63
C PHE A 134 18.97 -6.92 -2.92
N ILE A 135 18.82 -7.00 -1.59
CA ILE A 135 19.42 -8.07 -0.78
C ILE A 135 18.73 -9.42 -1.02
N PHE A 136 17.39 -9.45 -0.98
CA PHE A 136 16.61 -10.68 -0.96
C PHE A 136 16.06 -11.07 -2.32
N LEU A 137 15.62 -10.10 -3.14
CA LEU A 137 15.09 -10.37 -4.49
C LEU A 137 16.19 -10.34 -5.56
N LYS A 138 17.42 -9.95 -5.19
CA LYS A 138 18.58 -9.83 -6.09
C LYS A 138 18.31 -8.92 -7.29
N GLU A 139 17.43 -7.93 -7.12
CA GLU A 139 17.18 -6.95 -8.17
C GLU A 139 18.43 -6.10 -8.42
N PRO A 140 18.81 -5.82 -9.67
CA PRO A 140 19.95 -4.96 -9.94
C PRO A 140 19.68 -3.54 -9.41
N VAL A 141 20.60 -3.05 -8.58
CA VAL A 141 20.65 -1.65 -8.17
C VAL A 141 21.36 -0.88 -9.26
N THR A 142 20.59 -0.10 -10.01
CA THR A 142 21.12 0.79 -11.04
C THR A 142 21.42 2.16 -10.44
N MET A 143 22.35 2.91 -11.03
CA MET A 143 22.62 4.29 -10.61
C MET A 143 21.37 5.17 -10.70
N ARG A 144 20.44 4.88 -11.63
CA ARG A 144 19.15 5.57 -11.72
C ARG A 144 18.28 5.34 -10.48
N LYS A 145 18.21 4.10 -9.97
CA LYS A 145 17.46 3.79 -8.73
C LYS A 145 18.06 4.53 -7.53
N ILE A 146 19.39 4.55 -7.41
CA ILE A 146 20.09 5.25 -6.32
C ILE A 146 19.80 6.75 -6.37
N LEU A 147 19.96 7.38 -7.53
CA LEU A 147 19.66 8.81 -7.69
C LEU A 147 18.20 9.12 -7.40
N GLY A 148 17.26 8.26 -7.83
CA GLY A 148 15.84 8.40 -7.52
C GLY A 148 15.57 8.38 -6.01
N ILE A 149 16.20 7.46 -5.28
CA ILE A 149 16.12 7.40 -3.81
C ILE A 149 16.65 8.69 -3.19
N ILE A 150 17.84 9.15 -3.59
CA ILE A 150 18.45 10.37 -3.06
C ILE A 150 17.54 11.59 -3.31
N PHE A 151 17.05 11.76 -4.54
CA PHE A 151 16.15 12.87 -4.88
C PHE A 151 14.83 12.79 -4.11
N ALA A 152 14.26 11.59 -3.93
CA ALA A 152 13.05 11.42 -3.13
C ALA A 152 13.27 11.81 -1.65
N THR A 153 14.41 11.41 -1.06
CA THR A 153 14.78 11.79 0.30
C THR A 153 14.97 13.31 0.43
N VAL A 154 15.69 13.94 -0.50
CA VAL A 154 15.90 15.39 -0.51
C VAL A 154 14.57 16.14 -0.64
N ALA A 155 13.69 15.72 -1.55
CA ALA A 155 12.37 16.33 -1.73
C ALA A 155 11.56 16.30 -0.42
N ILE A 156 11.64 15.21 0.34
CA ILE A 156 10.91 15.05 1.59
C ILE A 156 11.50 15.90 2.72
N ILE A 157 12.83 16.01 2.80
CA ILE A 157 13.48 16.94 3.74
C ILE A 157 13.01 18.37 3.46
N LEU A 158 12.92 18.77 2.20
CA LEU A 158 12.43 20.10 1.81
C LEU A 158 10.94 20.32 2.12
N LEU A 159 10.10 19.29 1.94
CA LEU A 159 8.67 19.36 2.28
C LEU A 159 8.39 19.34 3.80
N SER A 160 9.32 18.78 4.58
CA SER A 160 9.15 18.55 6.02
C SER A 160 9.76 19.65 6.90
N GLY A 161 10.44 20.63 6.29
CA GLY A 161 11.06 21.78 6.96
C GLY A 161 10.11 22.93 7.26
#